data_AF-A0A6L6AD90-F1
#
_entry.id   AF-A0A6L6AD90-F1
#
_cell.length_a   1.000
_cell.length_b   1.000
_cell.length_c   1.000
_cell.angle_alpha   90.00
_cell.angle_beta   90.00
_cell.angle_gamma   90.00
#
_symmetry.space_group_name_H-M   'P 1'
#
loop_
_entity.id
_entity.type
_entity.pdbx_description
1 polymer ?
#
loop_
_entity_poly.entity_id
_entity_poly.type
_entity_poly.pdbx_seq_one_letter_code
_entity_poly.pdbx_strand_id
1 'polypeptide(L)'
;MRSSNPVLTRSNRGFAQMDATRLENDSLETAYAAPAASSLRTGRMTMDDVVMRTATLFAVLVAVGAFAWGANSPALALVGFLGGFVLAMINSFSKKVRVPLIVAYAAAQGLALGTISRIYNEAYSGIVGQAV
;
A
#
# COMPACT_ATOMS: atom_id res chain seq x y z
N MET A 1 -48.94 21.39 42.08
CA MET A 1 -48.05 22.03 41.09
C MET A 1 -47.52 20.93 40.17
N ARG A 2 -47.94 20.88 38.90
CA ARG A 2 -47.43 19.90 37.91
C ARG A 2 -46.11 20.43 37.36
N SER A 3 -45.02 19.68 37.52
CA SER A 3 -43.73 20.07 36.94
C SER A 3 -43.73 19.78 35.44
N SER A 4 -43.55 20.82 34.63
CA SER A 4 -43.50 20.77 33.16
C SER A 4 -42.19 20.17 32.61
N ASN A 5 -41.53 19.31 33.39
CA ASN A 5 -40.21 18.80 33.06
C ASN A 5 -40.36 17.50 32.23
N PRO A 6 -40.07 17.52 30.91
CA PRO A 6 -40.26 16.38 30.00
C PRO A 6 -39.31 15.20 30.27
N VAL A 7 -38.32 15.39 31.15
CA VAL A 7 -37.44 14.33 31.65
C VAL A 7 -38.17 13.46 32.70
N LEU A 8 -38.99 14.08 33.56
CA LEU A 8 -39.71 13.40 34.64
C LEU A 8 -40.99 12.72 34.16
N THR A 9 -41.54 13.15 33.02
CA THR A 9 -42.70 12.48 32.39
C THR A 9 -42.27 11.26 31.57
N ARG A 10 -41.01 11.20 31.13
CA ARG A 10 -40.46 10.06 30.34
C ARG A 10 -40.07 8.87 31.20
N SER A 11 -39.68 9.08 32.45
CA SER A 11 -39.26 8.00 33.35
C SER A 11 -40.39 7.07 33.79
N ASN A 12 -41.67 7.45 33.59
CA ASN A 12 -42.84 6.67 34.03
C ASN A 12 -43.53 5.87 32.91
N ARG A 13 -42.91 5.71 31.73
CA ARG A 13 -43.44 4.86 30.64
C ARG A 13 -42.40 3.83 30.19
N GLY A 14 -42.41 2.68 30.87
CA GLY A 14 -42.25 1.39 30.21
C GLY A 14 -40.87 0.92 29.75
N PHE A 15 -39.76 1.39 30.34
CA PHE A 15 -38.42 0.86 30.02
C PHE A 15 -37.74 0.07 31.16
N ALA A 16 -38.35 -0.01 32.33
CA ALA A 16 -37.82 -0.81 33.43
C ALA A 16 -38.25 -2.28 33.30
N GLN A 17 -37.70 -3.02 32.31
CA GLN A 17 -37.36 -4.46 32.39
C GLN A 17 -36.87 -5.07 31.05
N MET A 18 -36.36 -4.29 30.09
CA MET A 18 -35.39 -4.89 29.17
C MET A 18 -34.09 -5.00 29.96
N ASP A 19 -33.87 -6.20 30.48
CA ASP A 19 -32.70 -6.65 31.23
C ASP A 19 -31.43 -6.19 30.50
N ALA A 20 -30.90 -5.03 30.89
CA ALA A 20 -29.72 -4.40 30.27
C ALA A 20 -28.52 -5.35 30.31
N THR A 21 -28.45 -6.16 31.36
CA THR A 21 -27.50 -7.25 31.52
C THR A 21 -27.61 -8.32 30.43
N ARG A 22 -28.82 -8.69 29.99
CA ARG A 22 -29.00 -9.66 28.89
C ARG A 22 -28.57 -9.09 27.55
N LEU A 23 -28.93 -7.85 27.23
CA LEU A 23 -28.48 -7.17 26.00
C LEU A 23 -26.95 -7.01 25.97
N GLU A 24 -26.33 -6.74 27.12
CA GLU A 24 -24.88 -6.64 27.26
C GLU A 24 -24.21 -8.02 27.10
N ASN A 25 -24.73 -9.07 27.74
CA ASN A 25 -24.21 -10.43 27.58
C ASN A 25 -24.32 -10.96 26.14
N ASP A 26 -25.45 -10.71 25.46
CA ASP A 26 -25.68 -11.10 24.06
C ASP A 26 -24.72 -10.35 23.10
N SER A 27 -24.41 -9.09 23.42
CA SER A 27 -23.43 -8.29 22.67
C SER A 27 -21.99 -8.76 22.87
N LEU A 28 -21.65 -9.25 24.08
CA LEU A 28 -20.34 -9.83 24.39
C LEU A 28 -20.16 -11.17 23.70
N GLU A 29 -21.17 -12.05 23.72
CA GLU A 29 -21.14 -13.32 23.01
C GLU A 29 -20.96 -13.09 21.49
N THR A 30 -21.68 -12.12 20.93
CA THR A 30 -21.54 -11.73 19.51
C THR A 30 -20.14 -11.19 19.20
N ALA A 31 -19.54 -10.39 20.10
CA ALA A 31 -18.19 -9.87 19.93
C ALA A 31 -17.11 -10.97 20.02
N TYR A 32 -17.31 -11.99 20.87
CA TYR A 32 -16.43 -13.16 20.95
C TYR A 32 -16.62 -14.14 19.78
N ALA A 33 -17.84 -14.27 19.25
CA ALA A 33 -18.15 -15.07 18.07
C ALA A 33 -17.81 -14.35 16.75
N ALA A 34 -17.49 -13.05 16.79
CA ALA A 34 -17.17 -12.28 15.60
C ALA A 34 -15.86 -12.78 14.95
N PRO A 35 -15.83 -12.95 13.63
CA PRO A 35 -14.61 -13.31 12.91
C PRO A 35 -13.49 -12.30 13.16
N ALA A 36 -12.25 -12.80 13.27
CA ALA A 36 -11.08 -11.95 13.43
C ALA A 36 -11.03 -10.86 12.34
N ALA A 37 -10.82 -9.61 12.75
CA ALA A 37 -10.81 -8.48 11.84
C ALA A 37 -9.70 -8.62 10.78
N SER A 38 -10.07 -8.54 9.50
CA SER A 38 -9.10 -8.61 8.40
C SER A 38 -8.11 -7.43 8.40
N SER A 39 -6.96 -7.60 7.77
CA SER A 39 -5.91 -6.58 7.62
C SER A 39 -6.43 -5.25 7.05
N LEU A 40 -7.32 -5.34 6.05
CA LEU A 40 -8.06 -4.21 5.47
C LEU A 40 -8.86 -3.42 6.51
N ARG A 41 -9.37 -4.08 7.54
CA ARG A 41 -10.24 -3.49 8.58
C ARG A 41 -9.44 -2.93 9.76
N THR A 42 -8.26 -3.50 10.02
CA THR A 42 -7.37 -3.07 11.12
C THR A 42 -6.39 -1.98 10.71
N GLY A 43 -6.23 -1.73 9.40
CA GLY A 43 -5.25 -0.79 8.86
C GLY A 43 -3.79 -1.26 9.04
N ARG A 44 -3.58 -2.53 9.41
CA ARG A 44 -2.27 -3.12 9.62
C ARG A 44 -1.87 -3.92 8.38
N MET A 45 -0.63 -3.76 7.98
CA MET A 45 -0.05 -4.46 6.83
C MET A 45 0.32 -5.90 7.22
N THR A 46 -0.16 -6.89 6.47
CA THR A 46 0.22 -8.31 6.64
C THR A 46 1.42 -8.68 5.76
N MET A 47 1.98 -9.87 5.99
CA MET A 47 3.04 -10.42 5.13
C MET A 47 2.58 -10.57 3.67
N ASP A 48 1.33 -10.98 3.47
CA ASP A 48 0.75 -11.08 2.13
C ASP A 48 0.70 -9.71 1.44
N ASP A 49 0.35 -8.65 2.17
CA ASP A 49 0.37 -7.28 1.64
C ASP A 49 1.79 -6.81 1.30
N VAL A 50 2.80 -7.22 2.09
CA VAL A 50 4.22 -6.92 1.80
C VAL A 50 4.62 -7.57 0.48
N VAL A 51 4.35 -8.87 0.33
CA VAL A 51 4.69 -9.63 -0.88
C VAL A 51 3.99 -9.04 -2.10
N MET A 52 2.70 -8.73 -2.00
CA MET A 52 1.95 -8.16 -3.12
C MET A 52 2.49 -6.79 -3.53
N ARG A 53 2.86 -5.92 -2.56
CA ARG A 53 3.40 -4.59 -2.87
C ARG A 53 4.80 -4.67 -3.49
N THR A 54 5.69 -5.52 -2.96
CA THR A 54 7.03 -5.69 -3.53
C THR A 54 6.97 -6.33 -4.91
N ALA A 55 6.13 -7.37 -5.10
CA ALA A 55 5.90 -7.98 -6.40
C ALA A 55 5.33 -7.00 -7.42
N THR A 56 4.38 -6.15 -7.01
CA THR A 56 3.80 -5.12 -7.89
C THR A 56 4.85 -4.10 -8.31
N LEU A 57 5.67 -3.59 -7.38
CA LEU A 57 6.74 -2.65 -7.70
C LEU A 57 7.81 -3.27 -8.60
N PHE A 58 8.14 -4.55 -8.36
CA PHE A 58 9.06 -5.29 -9.20
C PHE A 58 8.49 -5.48 -10.62
N ALA A 59 7.20 -5.82 -10.74
CA ALA A 59 6.54 -5.94 -12.04
C ALA A 59 6.56 -4.60 -12.81
N VAL A 60 6.32 -3.47 -12.14
CA VAL A 60 6.45 -2.14 -12.75
C VAL A 60 7.88 -1.90 -13.25
N LEU A 61 8.89 -2.21 -12.42
CA LEU A 61 10.30 -2.05 -12.80
C LEU A 61 10.64 -2.89 -14.04
N VAL A 62 10.25 -4.16 -14.07
CA VAL A 62 10.53 -5.07 -15.20
C VAL A 62 9.79 -4.62 -16.46
N ALA A 63 8.52 -4.23 -16.36
CA ALA A 63 7.75 -3.74 -17.50
C ALA A 63 8.38 -2.49 -18.12
N VAL A 64 8.81 -1.55 -17.28
CA VAL A 64 9.49 -0.34 -17.75
C VAL A 64 10.89 -0.66 -18.29
N GLY A 65 11.61 -1.61 -17.69
CA GLY A 65 12.91 -2.08 -18.19
C GLY A 65 12.81 -2.75 -19.56
N ALA A 66 11.77 -3.57 -19.79
CA ALA A 66 11.50 -4.16 -21.10
C ALA A 66 11.16 -3.10 -22.16
N PHE A 67 10.38 -2.07 -21.78
CA PHE A 67 10.14 -0.92 -22.65
C PHE A 67 11.44 -0.17 -22.98
N ALA A 68 12.26 0.11 -21.97
CA ALA A 68 13.53 0.82 -22.13
C ALA A 68 14.52 0.04 -23.00
N TRP A 69 14.54 -1.29 -22.85
CA TRP A 69 15.27 -2.18 -23.74
C TRP A 69 14.82 -2.01 -25.18
N GLY A 70 13.52 -1.98 -25.47
CA GLY A 70 13.01 -1.78 -26.83
C GLY A 70 13.33 -0.40 -27.45
N ALA A 71 13.35 0.65 -26.63
CA ALA A 71 13.49 2.03 -27.08
C ALA A 71 14.87 2.40 -27.68
N ASN A 72 15.90 1.59 -27.42
CA ASN A 72 17.25 1.74 -27.99
C ASN A 72 17.86 3.15 -27.88
N SER A 73 17.60 3.84 -26.78
CA SER A 73 18.13 5.19 -26.54
C SER A 73 19.00 5.19 -25.29
N PRO A 74 20.34 5.37 -25.43
CA PRO A 74 21.25 5.38 -24.28
C PRO A 74 21.01 6.57 -23.34
N ALA A 75 20.38 7.64 -23.84
CA ALA A 75 20.01 8.80 -23.02
C ALA A 75 19.02 8.43 -21.90
N LEU A 76 18.19 7.40 -22.10
CA LEU A 76 17.24 6.92 -21.09
C LEU A 76 17.93 6.34 -19.85
N ALA A 77 19.17 5.83 -19.99
CA ALA A 77 19.95 5.36 -18.84
C ALA A 77 20.25 6.52 -17.89
N LEU A 78 20.69 7.65 -18.45
CA LEU A 78 21.05 8.83 -17.67
C LEU A 78 19.80 9.47 -17.07
N VAL A 79 18.69 9.55 -17.81
CA VAL A 79 17.41 10.04 -17.29
C VAL A 79 16.88 9.14 -16.16
N GLY A 80 16.92 7.82 -16.35
CA GLY A 80 16.49 6.85 -15.34
C GLY A 80 17.35 6.92 -14.08
N PHE A 81 18.67 7.03 -14.23
CA PHE A 81 19.60 7.08 -13.11
C PHE A 81 19.52 8.39 -12.34
N LEU A 82 19.56 9.54 -13.03
CA LEU A 82 19.45 10.85 -12.38
C LEU A 82 18.04 11.06 -11.78
N GLY A 83 16.99 10.69 -12.52
CA GLY A 83 15.62 10.76 -12.05
C GLY A 83 15.38 9.84 -10.85
N GLY A 84 15.87 8.60 -10.91
CA GLY A 84 15.84 7.64 -9.82
C GLY A 84 16.59 8.13 -8.59
N PHE A 85 17.78 8.72 -8.77
CA PHE A 85 18.56 9.30 -7.68
C PHE A 85 17.83 10.46 -6.98
N VAL A 86 17.25 11.39 -7.74
CA VAL A 86 16.46 12.50 -7.19
C VAL A 86 15.23 11.98 -6.45
N LEU A 87 14.51 11.01 -7.03
CA LEU A 87 13.35 10.39 -6.40
C LEU A 87 13.74 9.63 -5.12
N ALA A 88 14.89 8.94 -5.12
CA ALA A 88 15.42 8.28 -3.94
C ALA A 88 15.70 9.29 -2.83
N MET A 89 16.36 10.41 -3.15
CA MET A 89 16.62 11.48 -2.18
C MET A 89 15.32 12.05 -1.60
N ILE A 90 14.33 12.36 -2.44
CA ILE A 90 13.04 12.86 -1.99
C ILE A 90 12.37 11.85 -1.05
N ASN A 91 12.40 10.55 -1.40
CA ASN A 91 11.81 9.50 -0.57
C ASN A 91 12.58 9.32 0.75
N SER A 92 13.91 9.32 0.74
CA SER A 92 14.75 9.13 1.93
C SER A 92 14.60 10.26 2.95
N PHE A 93 14.43 11.51 2.50
CA PHE A 93 14.21 12.65 3.41
C PHE A 93 12.73 12.86 3.76
N SER A 94 11.80 12.10 3.17
CA SER A 94 10.38 12.26 3.45
C SER A 94 9.99 11.60 4.77
N LYS A 95 9.24 12.34 5.61
CA LYS A 95 8.63 11.79 6.83
C LYS A 95 7.34 11.01 6.56
N LYS A 96 6.83 11.03 5.32
CA LYS A 96 5.59 10.37 4.92
C LYS A 96 5.85 9.50 3.70
N VAL A 97 5.41 8.25 3.77
CA VAL A 97 5.46 7.32 2.65
C VAL A 97 4.39 7.73 1.63
N ARG A 98 4.81 8.08 0.41
CA ARG A 98 3.92 8.49 -0.68
C ARG A 98 4.00 7.45 -1.79
N VAL A 99 2.96 6.62 -1.91
CA VAL A 99 2.90 5.52 -2.89
C VAL A 99 3.24 5.96 -4.32
N PRO A 100 2.73 7.10 -4.85
CA PRO A 100 3.07 7.52 -6.21
C PRO A 100 4.56 7.79 -6.43
N LEU A 101 5.28 8.31 -5.43
CA LEU A 101 6.72 8.57 -5.55
C LEU A 101 7.54 7.30 -5.60
N ILE A 102 7.09 6.25 -4.91
CA ILE A 102 7.76 4.93 -4.94
C ILE A 102 7.54 4.26 -6.28
N VAL A 103 6.33 4.34 -6.84
CA VAL A 103 6.04 3.81 -8.18
C VAL A 103 6.85 4.56 -9.25
N ALA A 104 6.92 5.90 -9.16
CA ALA A 104 7.76 6.70 -10.05
C ALA A 104 9.25 6.33 -9.94
N TYR A 105 9.74 6.08 -8.71
CA TYR A 105 11.10 5.61 -8.49
C TYR A 105 11.35 4.23 -9.13
N ALA A 106 10.42 3.29 -8.95
CA ALA A 106 10.52 1.97 -9.58
C ALA A 106 10.55 2.05 -11.11
N ALA A 107 9.75 2.94 -11.70
CA ALA A 107 9.78 3.20 -13.14
C ALA A 107 11.12 3.80 -13.60
N ALA A 108 11.65 4.81 -12.89
CA ALA A 108 12.95 5.40 -13.21
C ALA A 108 14.09 4.37 -13.12
N GLN A 109 14.06 3.50 -12.12
CA GLN A 109 15.03 2.40 -12.00
C GLN A 109 14.85 1.36 -13.12
N GLY A 110 13.62 1.05 -13.51
CA GLY A 110 13.35 0.21 -14.68
C GLY A 110 13.97 0.78 -15.95
N LEU A 111 13.81 2.08 -16.20
CA LEU A 111 14.41 2.77 -17.34
C LEU A 111 15.94 2.65 -17.33
N ALA A 112 16.57 2.92 -16.19
CA ALA A 112 18.01 2.84 -16.02
C ALA A 112 18.52 1.42 -16.26
N LEU A 113 17.97 0.44 -15.56
CA LEU A 113 18.42 -0.95 -15.65
C LEU A 113 18.18 -1.54 -17.04
N GLY A 114 17.01 -1.34 -17.64
CA GLY A 114 16.69 -1.88 -18.96
C GLY A 114 17.59 -1.34 -20.07
N THR A 115 17.91 -0.05 -20.03
CA THR A 115 18.82 0.58 -21.00
C THR A 115 20.28 0.18 -20.78
N ILE A 116 20.75 0.15 -19.52
CA ILE A 116 22.09 -0.31 -19.16
C ILE A 116 22.28 -1.76 -19.60
N SER A 117 21.33 -2.64 -19.31
CA SER A 117 21.37 -4.02 -19.76
C SER A 117 21.50 -4.10 -21.28
N ARG A 118 20.74 -3.30 -22.05
CA ARG A 118 20.87 -3.28 -23.51
C ARG A 118 22.24 -2.81 -23.98
N ILE A 119 22.79 -1.74 -23.39
CA ILE A 119 24.14 -1.24 -23.70
C ILE A 119 25.18 -2.36 -23.51
N TYR A 120 25.12 -3.09 -22.41
CA TYR A 120 26.03 -4.22 -22.17
C TYR A 120 25.79 -5.38 -23.13
N ASN A 121 24.55 -5.65 -23.53
CA ASN A 121 24.26 -6.69 -24.50
C ASN A 121 24.78 -6.38 -25.91
N GLU A 122 24.79 -5.09 -26.29
CA GLU A 122 25.35 -4.64 -27.56
C GLU A 122 26.88 -4.66 -27.56
N ALA A 123 27.51 -4.31 -26.41
CA ALA A 123 28.96 -4.40 -26.24
C ALA A 123 29.44 -5.86 -26.08
N TYR A 124 28.66 -6.69 -25.40
CA TYR A 124 28.98 -8.08 -25.08
C TYR A 124 27.74 -8.96 -25.27
N SER A 125 27.63 -9.55 -26.46
CA SER A 125 26.48 -10.37 -26.83
C SER A 125 26.26 -11.54 -25.85
N GLY A 126 25.05 -11.62 -25.27
CA GLY A 126 24.62 -12.72 -24.41
C GLY A 126 24.96 -12.59 -22.93
N ILE A 127 25.72 -11.56 -22.51
CA ILE A 127 26.12 -11.40 -21.10
C ILE A 127 24.92 -11.15 -20.17
N VAL A 128 23.89 -10.45 -20.67
CA VAL A 128 22.73 -10.09 -19.84
C VAL A 128 21.93 -11.31 -19.42
N GLY A 129 21.73 -12.28 -20.32
CA GLY A 129 20.98 -13.50 -20.01
C GLY A 129 21.71 -14.43 -19.04
N GLN A 130 23.03 -14.29 -18.91
CA GLN A 130 23.86 -15.04 -17.96
C GLN A 130 23.95 -14.37 -16.58
N ALA A 131 23.62 -13.08 -16.50
CA ALA A 131 23.76 -12.27 -15.29
C ALA A 131 22.50 -12.23 -14.41
N VAL A 132 21.42 -12.90 -14.84
CA VAL A 132 20.11 -12.93 -14.17
C VAL A 132 19.95 -14.21 -13.35
#